data_AF-A0A453CTV5-F1
#
_entry.id   AF-A0A453CTV5-F1
#
_cell.length_a   1.000
_cell.length_b   1.000
_cell.length_c   1.000
_cell.angle_alpha   90.00
_cell.angle_beta   90.00
_cell.angle_gamma   90.00
#
_symmetry.space_group_name_H-M   'P 1'
#
loop_
_entity.id
_entity.type
_entity.pdbx_description
1 polymer ?
#
loop_
_entity_poly.entity_id
_entity_poly.type
_entity_poly.pdbx_seq_one_letter_code
_entity_poly.pdbx_strand_id
1 'polypeptide(L)'
;QKLLTGDSRTKSHVMKMIEGYETVTFKSKFNEWPPTPDLKLSSEDGRGKVAALLKSQGLDVKGLMKSAPVTEEPESYIDCTGHLQVWRVNGNAKTLLASSEQSKFYTGDCYIFQYTYTGEDKEECLIGTWFGNKSVEEERVSAISLASKMVQAAKFQATMVVTH
;
A
#
# COMPACT_ATOMS: atom_id res chain seq x y z
N GLN A 1 30.72 -1.26 -2.52
CA GLN A 1 30.09 -2.42 -3.19
C GLN A 1 29.63 -1.97 -4.57
N LYS A 2 30.14 -2.57 -5.66
CA LYS A 2 29.84 -2.21 -7.05
C LYS A 2 28.50 -2.86 -7.45
N LEU A 3 27.48 -2.08 -7.79
CA LEU A 3 26.26 -2.62 -8.40
C LEU A 3 26.48 -2.75 -9.91
N LEU A 4 26.17 -3.93 -10.44
CA LEU A 4 26.26 -4.27 -11.86
C LEU A 4 25.06 -3.67 -12.59
N THR A 5 25.33 -2.79 -13.55
CA THR A 5 24.32 -2.20 -14.44
C THR A 5 24.06 -3.17 -15.60
N GLY A 6 22.97 -3.92 -15.54
CA GLY A 6 22.47 -4.69 -16.68
C GLY A 6 21.73 -3.78 -17.66
N ASP A 7 22.07 -3.89 -18.94
CA ASP A 7 21.83 -2.92 -20.01
C ASP A 7 20.37 -2.86 -20.55
N SER A 8 19.35 -3.09 -19.72
CA SER A 8 17.95 -3.04 -20.19
C SER A 8 16.90 -2.51 -19.21
N ARG A 9 17.28 -1.80 -18.14
CA ARG A 9 16.29 -1.20 -17.23
C ARG A 9 16.10 0.30 -17.49
N THR A 10 14.86 0.67 -17.80
CA THR A 10 14.33 2.04 -17.67
C THR A 10 14.82 2.68 -16.38
N LYS A 11 15.32 3.93 -16.44
CA LYS A 11 15.92 4.71 -15.34
C LYS A 11 15.48 4.25 -13.95
N SER A 12 16.34 3.48 -13.27
CA SER A 12 16.10 3.08 -11.88
C SER A 12 16.37 4.27 -10.95
N HIS A 13 15.42 4.59 -10.08
CA HIS A 13 15.64 5.55 -9.00
C HIS A 13 16.50 4.88 -7.91
N VAL A 14 17.63 5.50 -7.56
CA VAL A 14 18.54 4.99 -6.52
C VAL A 14 18.42 5.91 -5.31
N MET A 15 17.96 5.36 -4.19
CA MET A 15 17.88 6.06 -2.91
C MET A 15 18.88 5.44 -1.94
N LYS A 16 19.68 6.27 -1.26
CA LYS A 16 20.53 5.85 -0.14
C LYS A 16 19.80 6.16 1.17
N MET A 17 19.84 5.23 2.10
CA MET A 17 19.14 5.31 3.38
C MET A 17 20.14 5.08 4.52
N ILE A 18 19.94 5.79 5.62
CA ILE A 18 20.76 5.70 6.82
C ILE A 18 19.98 4.87 7.85
N GLU A 19 20.68 3.98 8.54
CA GLU A 19 20.12 3.15 9.62
C GLU A 19 19.40 4.03 10.67
N GLY A 20 18.16 3.67 11.01
CA GLY A 20 17.29 4.40 11.93
C GLY A 20 16.49 5.55 11.31
N TYR A 21 16.69 5.88 10.03
CA TYR A 21 15.96 6.91 9.29
C TYR A 21 15.26 6.34 8.06
N GLU A 22 14.82 5.09 8.13
CA GLU A 22 14.17 4.43 7.01
C GLU A 22 12.73 4.96 6.79
N THR A 23 12.34 5.11 5.53
CA THR A 23 10.98 5.58 5.17
C THR A 23 9.93 4.49 5.43
N VAL A 24 8.68 4.90 5.65
CA VAL A 24 7.55 3.96 5.81
C VAL A 24 7.43 3.05 4.59
N THR A 25 7.56 3.62 3.39
CA THR A 25 7.58 2.86 2.13
C THR A 25 8.68 1.79 2.12
N PHE A 26 9.89 2.09 2.60
CA PHE A 26 10.98 1.11 2.69
C PHE A 26 10.66 0.00 3.72
N LYS A 27 10.20 0.39 4.92
CA LYS A 27 9.86 -0.55 6.01
C LYS A 27 8.70 -1.48 5.62
N SER A 28 7.72 -1.00 4.85
CA SER A 28 6.57 -1.79 4.38
C SER A 28 6.93 -3.01 3.53
N LYS A 29 8.15 -3.06 2.99
CA LYS A 29 8.64 -4.19 2.16
C LYS A 29 9.15 -5.36 2.99
N PHE A 30 9.11 -5.27 4.32
CA PHE A 30 9.55 -6.30 5.24
C PHE A 30 8.36 -6.82 6.05
N ASN A 31 8.29 -8.14 6.28
CA ASN A 31 7.20 -8.77 7.04
C ASN A 31 7.14 -8.29 8.49
N GLU A 32 8.31 -8.04 9.08
CA GLU A 32 8.46 -7.46 10.41
C GLU A 32 9.62 -6.46 10.35
N TRP A 33 9.44 -5.32 10.99
CA TRP A 33 10.48 -4.30 11.13
C TRP A 33 10.82 -4.15 12.61
N PRO A 34 12.10 -4.28 13.02
CA PRO A 34 12.46 -4.21 14.42
C PRO A 34 12.06 -2.85 15.02
N PRO A 35 11.61 -2.80 16.29
CA PRO A 35 11.30 -1.55 16.96
C PRO A 35 12.50 -0.62 16.87
N THR A 36 12.27 0.63 16.43
CA THR A 36 13.33 1.64 16.44
C THR A 36 13.79 1.80 17.89
N PRO A 37 15.08 1.56 18.22
CA PRO A 37 15.57 1.81 19.56
C PRO A 37 15.26 3.25 19.93
N ASP A 38 14.84 3.49 21.19
CA ASP A 38 14.47 4.80 21.74
C ASP A 38 15.64 5.80 21.63
N LEU A 39 15.85 6.33 20.44
CA LEU A 39 16.68 7.49 20.21
C LEU A 39 15.80 8.68 20.58
N LYS A 40 15.87 9.09 21.85
CA LYS A 40 15.43 10.40 22.32
C LYS A 40 16.19 11.47 21.52
N LEU A 41 15.71 11.78 20.33
CA LEU A 41 16.15 12.90 19.53
C LEU A 41 14.91 13.75 19.32
N SER A 42 14.77 14.76 20.17
CA SER A 42 13.96 15.93 19.85
C SER A 42 14.27 16.35 18.41
N SER A 43 13.25 16.68 17.62
CA SER A 43 13.41 17.01 16.19
C SER A 43 14.42 18.13 15.92
N GLU A 44 14.78 18.89 16.94
CA GLU A 44 15.81 19.94 16.90
C GLU A 44 17.25 19.38 16.95
N ASP A 45 17.52 18.32 17.73
CA ASP A 45 18.87 17.77 17.93
C ASP A 45 19.37 16.95 16.74
N GLY A 46 18.46 16.30 16.00
CA GLY A 46 18.78 15.52 14.81
C GLY A 46 19.27 16.40 13.65
N ARG A 47 18.64 17.57 13.45
CA ARG A 47 19.01 18.54 12.40
C ARG A 47 20.41 19.11 12.60
N GLY A 48 20.78 19.40 13.84
CA GLY A 48 22.11 19.94 14.18
C GLY A 48 23.25 18.97 13.86
N LYS A 49 23.05 17.67 14.13
CA LYS A 49 24.06 16.62 13.88
C LYS A 49 24.29 16.37 12.38
N VAL A 50 23.21 16.36 11.59
CA VAL A 50 23.30 16.22 10.13
C VAL A 50 23.99 17.43 9.50
N ALA A 51 23.70 18.65 9.98
CA ALA A 51 24.38 19.85 9.52
C ALA A 51 25.88 19.86 9.87
N ALA A 52 26.26 19.36 11.05
CA ALA A 52 27.67 19.24 11.45
C ALA A 52 28.43 18.20 10.62
N LEU A 53 27.81 17.06 10.33
CA LEU A 53 28.39 16.01 9.47
C LEU A 53 28.62 16.53 8.03
N LEU A 54 27.64 17.22 7.44
CA LEU A 54 27.77 17.80 6.10
C LEU A 54 28.88 18.86 6.03
N LYS A 55 29.04 19.70 7.07
CA LYS A 55 30.16 20.65 7.18
C LYS A 55 31.51 19.95 7.30
N SER A 56 31.59 18.88 8.09
CA SER A 56 32.83 18.10 8.27
C SER A 56 33.30 17.40 6.99
N GLN A 57 32.41 17.20 6.02
CA GLN A 57 32.70 16.64 4.69
C GLN A 57 32.96 17.71 3.60
N GLY A 58 33.09 18.99 3.98
CA GLY A 58 33.47 20.08 3.07
C GLY A 58 32.35 20.64 2.19
N LEU A 59 31.08 20.30 2.48
CA LEU A 59 29.91 20.86 1.79
C LEU A 59 29.51 22.20 2.44
N ASP A 60 29.60 23.29 1.67
CA ASP A 60 29.14 24.62 2.12
C ASP A 60 27.61 24.65 2.20
N VAL A 61 27.10 24.70 3.44
CA VAL A 61 25.67 24.63 3.76
C VAL A 61 24.93 25.96 3.57
N LYS A 62 25.56 27.01 3.06
CA LYS A 62 24.89 28.32 2.86
C LYS A 62 23.79 28.29 1.79
N GLY A 63 23.72 27.27 0.94
CA GLY A 63 22.71 27.15 -0.13
C GLY A 63 21.60 26.13 0.11
N LEU A 64 21.68 25.28 1.15
CA LEU A 64 20.76 24.15 1.37
C LEU A 64 19.64 24.48 2.37
N MET A 65 19.33 25.77 2.54
CA MET A 65 18.13 26.24 3.24
C MET A 65 17.07 26.72 2.26
N LYS A 66 16.84 25.94 1.20
CA LYS A 66 15.47 25.82 0.70
C LYS A 66 14.92 24.58 1.35
N SER A 67 14.00 24.76 2.29
CA SER A 67 13.09 23.71 2.68
C SER A 67 12.58 23.08 1.39
N ALA A 68 13.04 21.87 1.07
CA ALA A 68 12.28 21.02 0.17
C ALA A 68 10.86 21.03 0.75
N PRO A 69 9.82 21.32 -0.06
CA PRO A 69 8.46 21.14 0.44
C PRO A 69 8.43 19.73 1.05
N VAL A 70 7.86 19.64 2.24
CA VAL A 70 7.53 18.35 2.83
C VAL A 70 6.61 17.72 1.79
N THR A 71 7.16 16.87 0.94
CA THR A 71 6.37 15.93 0.17
C THR A 71 5.84 15.00 1.24
N GLU A 72 4.73 15.39 1.86
CA GLU A 72 3.89 14.46 2.59
C GLU A 72 3.70 13.30 1.62
N GLU A 73 4.25 12.12 1.97
CA GLU A 73 3.99 10.92 1.19
C GLU A 73 2.47 10.82 1.10
N PRO A 74 1.87 10.74 -0.11
CA PRO A 74 0.43 10.66 -0.23
C PRO A 74 -0.04 9.48 0.60
N GLU A 75 -0.69 9.76 1.74
CA GLU A 75 -1.47 8.73 2.40
C GLU A 75 -2.44 8.23 1.35
N SER A 76 -2.50 6.92 1.14
CA SER A 76 -3.47 6.32 0.22
C SER A 76 -4.87 6.57 0.79
N TYR A 77 -5.41 7.75 0.49
CA TYR A 77 -6.68 8.23 0.97
C TYR A 77 -7.75 7.79 -0.02
N ILE A 78 -8.55 6.80 0.39
CA ILE A 78 -9.80 6.49 -0.29
C ILE A 78 -10.84 7.38 0.37
N ASP A 79 -11.38 8.33 -0.38
CA ASP A 79 -12.37 9.33 0.08
C ASP A 79 -13.73 8.73 0.48
N CYS A 80 -13.91 7.43 0.26
CA CYS A 80 -15.13 6.66 0.51
C CYS A 80 -16.37 7.20 -0.22
N THR A 81 -16.22 8.03 -1.26
CA THR A 81 -17.35 8.59 -2.03
C THR A 81 -17.79 7.71 -3.19
N GLY A 82 -16.99 6.69 -3.51
CA GLY A 82 -17.23 5.76 -4.60
C GLY A 82 -18.38 4.78 -4.35
N HIS A 83 -18.62 3.95 -5.35
CA HIS A 83 -19.67 2.95 -5.34
C HIS A 83 -19.12 1.58 -4.93
N LEU A 84 -19.61 1.09 -3.79
CA LEU A 84 -19.27 -0.23 -3.25
C LEU A 84 -20.30 -1.28 -3.68
N GLN A 85 -19.81 -2.44 -4.10
CA GLN A 85 -20.60 -3.66 -4.24
C GLN A 85 -19.90 -4.80 -3.52
N VAL A 86 -20.67 -5.59 -2.79
CA VAL A 86 -20.16 -6.76 -2.06
C VAL A 86 -20.95 -7.99 -2.44
N TRP A 87 -20.26 -9.09 -2.71
CA TRP A 87 -20.85 -10.40 -2.96
C TRP A 87 -20.42 -11.37 -1.87
N ARG A 88 -21.36 -12.20 -1.40
CA ARG A 88 -21.05 -13.40 -0.60
C ARG A 88 -20.80 -14.57 -1.55
N VAL A 89 -19.74 -15.33 -1.29
CA VAL A 89 -19.42 -16.57 -1.99
C VAL A 89 -20.18 -17.72 -1.34
N ASN A 90 -20.75 -18.60 -2.16
CA ASN A 90 -21.43 -19.81 -1.73
C ASN A 90 -21.09 -20.92 -2.74
N GLY A 91 -20.28 -21.88 -2.31
CA GLY A 91 -19.66 -22.86 -3.19
C GLY A 91 -18.90 -22.18 -4.34
N ASN A 92 -19.28 -22.51 -5.59
CA ASN A 92 -18.59 -22.01 -6.80
C ASN A 92 -19.21 -20.73 -7.39
N ALA A 93 -20.16 -20.10 -6.69
CA ALA A 93 -20.88 -18.92 -7.17
C ALA A 93 -20.77 -17.75 -6.17
N LYS A 94 -21.12 -16.55 -6.62
CA LYS A 94 -21.20 -15.34 -5.79
C LYS A 94 -22.56 -14.66 -5.92
N THR A 95 -23.12 -14.19 -4.81
CA THR A 95 -24.44 -13.53 -4.75
C THR A 95 -24.26 -12.09 -4.29
N LEU A 96 -24.81 -11.12 -5.03
CA LEU A 96 -24.73 -9.71 -4.69
C LEU A 96 -25.54 -9.43 -3.42
N LEU A 97 -24.94 -8.72 -2.46
CA LEU A 97 -25.60 -8.34 -1.22
C LEU A 97 -26.42 -7.07 -1.40
N ALA A 98 -27.60 -7.05 -0.77
CA ALA A 98 -28.38 -5.84 -0.62
C ALA A 98 -27.59 -4.79 0.17
N SER A 99 -27.81 -3.51 -0.10
CA SER A 99 -27.04 -2.40 0.52
C SER A 99 -27.02 -2.46 2.05
N SER A 100 -28.10 -2.94 2.70
CA SER A 100 -28.17 -3.09 4.17
C SER A 100 -27.26 -4.18 4.74
N GLU A 101 -26.79 -5.10 3.90
CA GLU A 101 -25.97 -6.25 4.28
C GLU A 101 -24.50 -6.10 3.85
N GLN A 102 -24.17 -5.11 3.01
CA GLN A 102 -22.80 -4.95 2.48
C GLN A 102 -21.76 -4.60 3.55
N SER A 103 -22.18 -4.10 4.71
CA SER A 103 -21.31 -3.83 5.87
C SER A 103 -21.28 -4.97 6.90
N LYS A 104 -21.94 -6.10 6.63
CA LYS A 104 -22.07 -7.22 7.57
C LYS A 104 -21.27 -8.42 7.07
N PHE A 105 -20.15 -8.68 7.75
CA PHE A 105 -19.26 -9.79 7.44
C PHE A 105 -19.35 -10.86 8.53
N TYR A 106 -19.56 -12.11 8.11
CA TYR A 106 -19.68 -13.26 8.99
C TYR A 106 -18.44 -14.13 8.88
N THR A 107 -17.88 -14.52 10.02
CA THR A 107 -16.62 -15.28 10.07
C THR A 107 -16.67 -16.64 9.38
N GLY A 108 -17.86 -17.18 9.09
CA GLY A 108 -18.03 -18.45 8.40
C GLY A 108 -18.03 -18.34 6.87
N ASP A 109 -17.95 -17.14 6.32
CA ASP A 109 -18.20 -16.88 4.90
C ASP A 109 -17.02 -16.20 4.20
N CYS A 110 -16.97 -16.30 2.88
CA CYS A 110 -16.07 -15.54 2.03
C CYS A 110 -16.84 -14.47 1.26
N TYR A 111 -16.19 -13.34 1.02
CA TYR A 111 -16.77 -12.21 0.33
C TYR A 111 -15.82 -11.66 -0.72
N ILE A 112 -16.40 -11.09 -1.78
CA ILE A 112 -15.70 -10.32 -2.79
C ILE A 112 -16.27 -8.91 -2.72
N PHE A 113 -15.44 -7.88 -2.76
CA PHE A 113 -15.88 -6.50 -2.88
C PHE A 113 -15.32 -5.87 -4.14
N GLN A 114 -16.09 -4.96 -4.73
CA GLN A 114 -15.69 -4.08 -5.81
C GLN A 114 -16.01 -2.65 -5.39
N TYR A 115 -15.02 -1.78 -5.43
CA TYR A 115 -15.17 -0.37 -5.14
C TYR A 115 -14.72 0.43 -6.36
N THR A 116 -15.63 1.20 -6.94
CA THR A 116 -15.36 2.07 -8.09
C THR A 116 -15.42 3.53 -7.67
N TYR A 117 -14.41 4.31 -8.01
CA TYR A 117 -14.33 5.72 -7.63
C TYR A 117 -13.73 6.54 -8.77
N THR A 118 -14.07 7.82 -8.80
CA THR A 118 -13.50 8.77 -9.75
C THR A 118 -12.09 9.12 -9.31
N GLY A 119 -11.08 8.63 -10.02
CA GLY A 119 -9.68 9.05 -9.86
C GLY A 119 -9.39 10.36 -10.59
N GLU A 120 -8.11 10.77 -10.65
CA GLU A 120 -7.71 12.06 -11.24
C GLU A 120 -8.11 12.22 -12.72
N ASP A 121 -7.93 11.16 -13.52
CA ASP A 121 -8.16 11.19 -14.97
C ASP A 121 -9.22 10.20 -15.47
N LYS A 122 -9.63 9.23 -14.64
CA LYS A 122 -10.52 8.13 -15.02
C LYS A 122 -11.19 7.49 -13.81
N GLU A 123 -12.23 6.72 -14.07
CA GLU A 123 -12.79 5.78 -13.09
C GLU A 123 -11.74 4.70 -12.75
N GLU A 124 -11.48 4.53 -11.46
CA GLU A 124 -10.61 3.50 -10.91
C GLU A 124 -11.44 2.46 -10.17
N CYS A 125 -10.88 1.25 -10.05
CA CYS A 125 -11.59 0.10 -9.50
C CYS A 125 -10.67 -0.67 -8.54
N LEU A 126 -11.17 -0.99 -7.36
CA LEU A 126 -10.54 -1.93 -6.43
C LEU A 126 -11.41 -3.17 -6.38
N ILE A 127 -10.79 -4.34 -6.53
CA ILE A 127 -11.47 -5.63 -6.36
C ILE A 127 -10.71 -6.38 -5.30
N GLY A 128 -11.39 -6.87 -4.27
CA GLY A 128 -10.72 -7.63 -3.23
C GLY A 128 -11.58 -8.74 -2.64
N THR A 129 -10.93 -9.55 -1.83
CA THR A 129 -11.55 -10.67 -1.13
C THR A 129 -11.38 -10.51 0.37
N TRP A 130 -12.41 -10.88 1.12
CA TRP A 130 -12.36 -11.03 2.57
C TRP A 130 -12.72 -12.47 2.94
N PHE A 131 -11.88 -13.10 3.75
CA PHE A 131 -12.08 -14.47 4.19
C PHE A 131 -12.43 -14.52 5.67
N GLY A 132 -13.62 -15.03 5.98
CA GLY A 132 -13.94 -15.30 7.37
C GLY A 132 -13.00 -16.35 7.93
N ASN A 133 -12.49 -16.14 9.14
CA ASN A 133 -11.54 -17.07 9.77
C ASN A 133 -12.08 -18.52 9.91
N LYS A 134 -13.41 -18.70 9.94
CA LYS A 134 -14.11 -20.00 9.98
C LYS A 134 -14.68 -20.45 8.63
N SER A 135 -14.41 -19.72 7.54
CA SER A 135 -14.82 -20.13 6.19
C SER A 135 -14.09 -21.39 5.72
N VAL A 136 -14.74 -22.15 4.84
CA VAL A 136 -14.18 -23.39 4.28
C VAL A 136 -13.22 -23.11 3.13
N GLU A 137 -12.24 -24.00 2.94
CA GLU A 137 -11.15 -23.80 1.97
C GLU A 137 -11.68 -23.72 0.53
N GLU A 138 -12.70 -24.52 0.22
CA GLU A 138 -13.32 -24.56 -1.11
C GLU A 138 -13.92 -23.20 -1.50
N GLU A 139 -14.51 -22.49 -0.55
CA GLU A 139 -15.09 -21.17 -0.77
C GLU A 139 -14.02 -20.07 -0.88
N ARG A 140 -12.91 -20.19 -0.14
CA ARG A 140 -11.75 -19.28 -0.28
C ARG A 140 -11.14 -19.39 -1.67
N VAL A 141 -10.89 -20.61 -2.14
CA VAL A 141 -10.37 -20.88 -3.49
C VAL A 141 -11.35 -20.36 -4.55
N SER A 142 -12.65 -20.60 -4.35
CA SER A 142 -13.70 -20.09 -5.25
C SER A 142 -13.74 -18.57 -5.28
N ALA A 143 -13.60 -17.90 -4.13
CA ALA A 143 -13.55 -16.45 -4.02
C ALA A 143 -12.38 -15.85 -4.80
N ILE A 144 -11.17 -16.42 -4.67
CA ILE A 144 -9.98 -16.00 -5.42
C ILE A 144 -10.19 -16.16 -6.93
N SER A 145 -10.74 -17.31 -7.35
CA SER A 145 -11.01 -17.60 -8.77
C SER A 145 -12.03 -16.62 -9.35
N LEU A 146 -13.11 -16.34 -8.63
CA LEU A 146 -14.15 -15.40 -9.02
C LEU A 146 -13.64 -13.95 -9.07
N ALA A 147 -12.87 -13.52 -8.06
CA ALA A 147 -12.27 -12.19 -8.03
C ALA A 147 -11.27 -11.99 -9.18
N SER A 148 -10.46 -13.01 -9.48
CA SER A 148 -9.54 -12.99 -10.63
C SER A 148 -10.27 -12.79 -11.96
N LYS A 149 -11.41 -13.46 -12.16
CA LYS A 149 -12.26 -13.27 -13.34
C LYS A 149 -12.81 -11.84 -13.41
N MET A 150 -13.19 -11.25 -12.27
CA MET A 150 -13.64 -9.86 -12.23
C MET A 150 -12.52 -8.87 -12.60
N VAL A 151 -11.29 -9.09 -12.11
CA VAL A 151 -10.13 -8.25 -12.46
C VAL A 151 -9.79 -8.35 -13.95
N GLN A 152 -9.84 -9.56 -14.53
CA GLN A 152 -9.64 -9.76 -15.97
C GLN A 152 -10.72 -9.07 -16.80
N ALA A 153 -11.99 -9.16 -16.38
CA ALA A 153 -13.10 -8.47 -17.04
C ALA A 153 -12.98 -6.93 -16.95
N ALA A 154 -12.40 -6.41 -15.86
CA ALA A 154 -12.06 -5.00 -15.69
C ALA A 154 -10.80 -4.57 -16.49
N LYS A 155 -10.32 -5.39 -17.43
CA LYS A 155 -9.16 -5.12 -18.30
C LYS A 155 -7.89 -4.69 -17.54
N PHE A 156 -7.67 -5.24 -16.35
CA PHE A 156 -6.52 -4.92 -15.48
C PHE A 156 -6.44 -3.47 -15.02
N GLN A 157 -7.54 -2.70 -15.10
CA GLN A 157 -7.65 -1.39 -14.47
C GLN A 157 -7.92 -1.50 -12.96
N ALA A 158 -8.10 -2.71 -12.46
CA ALA A 158 -8.39 -2.99 -11.06
C ALA A 158 -7.19 -3.50 -10.29
N THR A 159 -6.98 -2.99 -9.08
CA THR A 159 -6.01 -3.52 -8.12
C THR A 159 -6.65 -4.62 -7.29
N MET A 160 -5.98 -5.78 -7.19
CA MET A 160 -6.44 -6.90 -6.36
C MET A 160 -5.92 -6.77 -4.93
N VAL A 161 -6.83 -6.84 -3.94
CA VAL A 161 -6.48 -6.81 -2.51
C VAL A 161 -7.01 -8.07 -1.82
N VAL A 162 -6.15 -8.80 -1.12
CA VAL A 162 -6.55 -9.97 -0.32
C VAL A 162 -6.48 -9.60 1.16
N THR A 163 -7.60 -9.75 1.86
CA THR A 163 -7.70 -9.49 3.30
C THR A 163 -7.97 -10.80 4.05
N HIS A 164 -7.19 -11.02 5.12
CA HIS A 164 -7.25 -12.19 6.00
C HIS A 164 -8.06 -11.90 7.26
#